data_AF-A0A6L3Y3H0-F1
#
_entry.id   AF-A0A6L3Y3H0-F1
#
_cell.length_a   1.000
_cell.length_b   1.000
_cell.length_c   1.000
_cell.angle_alpha   90.00
_cell.angle_beta   90.00
_cell.angle_gamma   90.00
#
_symmetry.space_group_name_H-M   'P 1'
#
loop_
_entity.id
_entity.type
_entity.pdbx_description
1 polymer ?
#
loop_
_entity_poly.entity_id
_entity_poly.type
_entity_poly.pdbx_seq_one_letter_code
_entity_poly.pdbx_strand_id
1 'polypeptide(L)' 'MTLLVQLTDVAGKGRLEPVTAAVNAGEILHLVGPNGAGKSTLLARMAGLTSGKGG' A
#
# COMPACT_ATOMS: atom_id res chain seq x y z
N MET A 1 4.60 12.37 16.72
CA MET A 1 4.73 11.47 15.55
C MET A 1 3.63 11.86 14.59
N THR A 2 3.97 12.38 13.42
CA THR A 2 3.00 12.89 12.44
C THR A 2 2.66 11.78 11.46
N LEU A 3 1.40 11.40 11.35
CA LEU A 3 0.93 10.45 10.34
C LEU A 3 1.10 11.08 8.95
N LEU A 4 1.84 10.42 8.06
CA LEU A 4 2.10 10.90 6.70
C LEU A 4 1.26 10.16 5.66
N VAL A 5 1.14 8.85 5.81
CA VAL A 5 0.39 7.98 4.90
C VAL A 5 -0.50 7.06 5.71
N GLN A 6 -1.75 6.91 5.29
CA GLN A 6 -2.67 5.91 5.78
C GLN A 6 -3.28 5.17 4.58
N LEU A 7 -3.38 3.86 4.69
CA LEU A 7 -4.05 2.97 3.74
C LEU A 7 -5.13 2.23 4.51
N THR A 8 -6.35 2.22 3.98
CA THR A 8 -7.50 1.53 4.58
C THR A 8 -8.12 0.60 3.55
N ASP A 9 -7.96 -0.70 3.76
CA ASP A 9 -8.50 -1.77 2.92
C ASP A 9 -8.16 -1.62 1.42
N VAL A 10 -6.94 -1.17 1.12
CA VAL A 10 -6.46 -1.05 -0.26
C VAL A 10 -6.36 -2.44 -0.86
N ALA A 11 -7.15 -2.71 -1.90
CA ALA A 11 -7.28 -4.03 -2.50
C ALA A 11 -7.26 -4.00 -4.04
N GLY A 12 -6.91 -5.14 -4.65
CA GLY A 12 -6.85 -5.32 -6.10
C GLY A 12 -7.13 -6.75 -6.50
N LYS A 13 -8.14 -6.97 -7.34
CA LYS A 13 -8.64 -8.31 -7.71
C LYS A 13 -7.49 -9.21 -8.21
N GLY A 14 -7.25 -10.32 -7.50
CA GLY A 14 -6.24 -11.32 -7.87
C GLY A 14 -4.78 -10.86 -7.76
N ARG A 15 -4.52 -9.71 -7.12
CA ARG A 15 -3.18 -9.11 -7.03
C ARG A 15 -2.82 -8.59 -5.64
N LEU A 16 -3.81 -8.05 -4.93
CA LEU A 16 -3.68 -7.50 -3.59
C LEU A 16 -4.90 -7.92 -2.78
N GLU A 17 -4.69 -8.74 -1.75
CA GLU A 17 -5.62 -8.84 -0.64
C GLU A 17 -5.71 -7.48 0.08
N PRO A 18 -6.79 -7.21 0.85
CA PRO A 18 -6.94 -5.93 1.55
C PRO A 18 -5.74 -5.62 2.44
N VAL A 19 -5.14 -4.45 2.23
CA VAL A 19 -4.01 -3.95 3.02
C VAL A 19 -4.41 -2.68 3.77
N THR A 20 -4.22 -2.72 5.09
CA THR A 20 -4.36 -1.57 5.98
C THR A 20 -3.02 -1.29 6.65
N ALA A 21 -2.54 -0.05 6.55
CA ALA A 21 -1.23 0.34 7.06
C ALA A 21 -1.18 1.85 7.35
N ALA A 22 -0.27 2.25 8.24
CA ALA A 22 0.04 3.64 8.53
C ALA A 22 1.55 3.83 8.55
N VAL A 23 2.02 4.96 8.03
CA VAL A 23 3.44 5.33 8.04
C VAL A 23 3.55 6.76 8.57
N ASN A 24 4.35 6.94 9.62
CA ASN A 24 4.64 8.26 10.18
C ASN A 24 5.77 8.94 9.40
N ALA A 25 5.77 10.27 9.42
CA ALA A 25 6.84 11.08 8.85
C ALA A 25 8.19 10.71 9.51
N GLY A 26 9.19 10.40 8.68
CA GLY A 26 10.53 9.99 9.11
C GLY A 26 10.71 8.49 9.31
N GLU A 27 9.67 7.67 9.19
CA GLU A 27 9.80 6.21 9.23
C GLU A 27 10.27 5.65 7.88
N ILE A 28 11.11 4.62 7.94
CA ILE A 28 11.50 3.82 6.77
C ILE A 28 10.71 2.51 6.84
N LEU A 29 9.82 2.30 5.87
CA LEU A 29 9.02 1.08 5.74
C LEU A 29 9.64 0.16 4.67
N HIS A 30 9.81 -1.12 4.99
CA HIS A 30 10.15 -2.16 4.02
C HIS A 30 8.90 -2.96 3.60
N LEU A 31 8.66 -3.05 2.30
CA LEU A 31 7.61 -3.89 1.73
C LEU A 31 8.24 -5.17 1.14
N VAL A 32 8.07 -6.30 1.83
CA VAL A 32 8.75 -7.57 1.52
C VAL A 32 7.74 -8.65 1.16
N GLY A 33 8.12 -9.57 0.27
CA GLY A 33 7.30 -10.70 -0.16
C GLY A 33 7.78 -11.28 -1.49
N PRO A 34 7.28 -12.46 -1.91
CA PRO A 34 7.69 -13.12 -3.14
C PRO A 34 7.32 -12.32 -4.40
N ASN A 35 7.87 -12.73 -5.55
CA ASN A 35 7.46 -12.18 -6.84
C ASN A 35 5.97 -12.46 -7.08
N GLY A 36 5.27 -11.47 -7.64
CA GLY A 36 3.82 -11.56 -7.87
C GLY A 36 2.93 -11.19 -6.68
N ALA A 37 3.47 -11.03 -5.45
CA ALA A 37 2.70 -10.69 -4.24
C ALA A 37 2.05 -9.29 -4.21
N GLY A 38 2.03 -8.56 -5.32
CA GLY A 38 1.37 -7.25 -5.40
C GLY A 38 2.17 -6.04 -4.91
N LYS A 39 3.42 -6.19 -4.46
CA LYS A 39 4.25 -5.08 -3.93
C LYS A 39 4.29 -3.82 -4.80
N SER A 40 4.66 -3.97 -6.08
CA SER A 40 4.69 -2.83 -7.03
C SER A 40 3.30 -2.26 -7.30
N THR A 41 2.25 -3.10 -7.24
CA THR A 41 0.86 -2.64 -7.35
C THR A 41 0.48 -1.78 -6.16
N LEU A 42 0.85 -2.16 -4.93
CA LEU A 42 0.58 -1.37 -3.73
C LEU A 42 1.31 -0.03 -3.78
N LEU A 43 2.59 -0.02 -4.16
CA LEU A 43 3.38 1.22 -4.32
C LEU A 43 2.78 2.16 -5.38
N ALA A 44 2.33 1.63 -6.52
CA ALA A 44 1.66 2.42 -7.56
C ALA A 44 0.32 3.01 -7.08
N ARG A 45 -0.42 2.29 -6.21
CA ARG A 45 -1.64 2.81 -5.57
C ARG A 45 -1.32 3.95 -4.60
N MET A 46 -0.31 3.76 -3.74
CA MET A 46 0.15 4.78 -2.78
C MET A 46 0.64 6.06 -3.47
N ALA A 47 1.30 5.92 -4.63
CA ALA A 47 1.78 7.05 -5.42
C ALA A 47 0.70 7.75 -6.26
N GLY A 48 -0.56 7.30 -6.19
CA GLY A 48 -1.67 7.85 -6.99
C GLY A 48 -1.60 7.53 -8.48
N LEU A 49 -0.72 6.61 -8.90
CA LEU A 49 -0.55 6.24 -10.32
C LEU A 49 -1.66 5.30 -10.82
N THR A 50 -2.39 4.66 -9.91
CA THR A 50 -3.48 3.74 -10.24
C THR A 50 -4.66 3.89 -9.27
N SER A 51 -5.87 3.68 -9.76
CA SER A 51 -7.14 3.70 -8.99
C SER A 51 -7.65 2.29 -8.66
N GLY A 52 -8.54 2.14 -7.68
CA GLY A 52 -9.00 0.83 -7.19
C GLY A 52 -9.86 0.94 -5.93
N LYS A 53 -10.19 -0.19 -5.31
CA LYS A 53 -10.94 -0.24 -4.04
C LYS A 53 -10.06 0.11 -2.83
N GLY A 54 -10.70 0.53 -1.74
CA GLY A 54 -10.05 1.00 -0.52
C GLY A 54 -9.87 2.53 -0.49
N GLY A 55 -9.66 3.05 0.72
CA GLY A 55 -9.47 4.48 1.03
C GLY A 55 -8.06 4.81 1.49
#